data_AF-A0AAN6EG33-F1
#
_entry.id   AF-A0AAN6EG33-F1
#
_cell.length_a   1.000
_cell.length_b   1.000
_cell.length_c   1.000
_cell.angle_alpha   90.00
_cell.angle_beta   90.00
_cell.angle_gamma   90.00
#
_symmetry.space_group_name_H-M   'P 1'
#
loop_
_entity.id
_entity.type
_entity.pdbx_description
1 polymer ?
#
loop_
_entity_poly.entity_id
_entity_poly.type
_entity_poly.pdbx_seq_one_letter_code
_entity_poly.pdbx_strand_id
1 'polypeptide(L)'
;MCNQRVGATTPKVPLHRKLRLSAYINRQQADQLLVNRLRERFSQDAVFILGNWSASMTRFHEPIHGKGWRKLLKRGGFTVYLIDEYLTSKTCPNCEERISTFLKVPNPRPFRRHIQPEAK
;
A
#
# COMPACT_ATOMS: atom_id res chain seq x y z
N MET A 1 -7.29 -3.26 68.78
CA MET A 1 -6.30 -2.84 67.76
C MET A 1 -6.97 -2.90 66.40
N CYS A 2 -7.36 -1.75 65.83
CA CYS A 2 -8.05 -1.68 64.54
C CYS A 2 -7.00 -1.58 63.43
N ASN A 3 -6.86 -2.66 62.65
CA ASN A 3 -5.93 -2.72 61.53
C ASN A 3 -6.63 -2.15 60.29
N GLN A 4 -6.50 -0.84 60.08
CA GLN A 4 -7.05 -0.18 58.89
C GLN A 4 -6.22 -0.56 57.67
N ARG A 5 -6.81 -1.38 56.79
CA ARG A 5 -6.29 -1.62 55.44
C ARG A 5 -6.38 -0.28 54.70
N VAL A 6 -5.24 0.37 54.51
CA VAL A 6 -5.14 1.52 53.61
C VAL A 6 -5.41 0.99 52.21
N GLY A 7 -6.62 1.23 51.69
CA GLY A 7 -6.96 0.91 50.32
C GLY A 7 -6.02 1.66 49.40
N ALA A 8 -5.22 0.91 48.63
CA ALA A 8 -4.30 1.47 47.65
C ALA A 8 -5.07 2.34 46.65
N THR A 9 -4.95 3.65 46.78
CA THR A 9 -5.48 4.60 45.81
C THR A 9 -4.63 4.47 44.55
N THR A 10 -5.18 3.79 43.54
CA THR A 10 -4.49 3.69 42.25
C THR A 10 -4.21 5.10 41.72
N PRO A 11 -2.96 5.41 41.34
CA PRO A 11 -2.63 6.74 40.86
C PRO A 11 -3.45 7.03 39.61
N LYS A 12 -4.23 8.12 39.65
CA LYS A 12 -5.07 8.55 38.52
C LYS A 12 -4.17 8.85 37.32
N VAL A 13 -4.07 7.90 36.40
CA VAL A 13 -3.31 8.08 35.15
C VAL A 13 -3.92 9.24 34.37
N PRO A 14 -3.11 10.23 33.92
CA PRO A 14 -3.62 11.35 33.14
C PRO A 14 -4.43 10.89 31.92
N LEU A 15 -5.52 11.60 31.61
CA LEU A 15 -6.43 11.22 30.51
C LEU A 15 -5.69 11.02 29.18
N HIS A 16 -4.73 11.89 28.86
CA HIS A 16 -3.93 11.77 27.63
C HIS A 16 -3.16 10.45 27.54
N ARG A 17 -2.69 9.89 28.66
CA ARG A 17 -1.99 8.59 28.66
C ARG A 17 -2.96 7.45 28.39
N LYS A 18 -4.16 7.50 28.98
CA LYS A 18 -5.22 6.51 28.74
C LYS A 18 -5.64 6.51 27.27
N LEU A 19 -5.86 7.69 26.69
CA LEU A 19 -6.21 7.83 25.28
C LEU A 19 -5.10 7.32 24.35
N ARG A 20 -3.84 7.64 24.63
CA ARG A 20 -2.69 7.12 23.84
C ARG A 20 -2.59 5.61 23.91
N LEU A 21 -2.76 5.01 25.09
CA LEU A 21 -2.75 3.56 25.26
C LEU A 21 -3.90 2.90 24.50
N SER A 22 -5.11 3.45 24.63
CA SER A 22 -6.30 2.98 23.90
C SER A 22 -6.09 3.02 22.38
N ALA A 23 -5.61 4.15 21.85
CA ALA A 23 -5.31 4.28 20.42
C ALA A 23 -4.27 3.26 19.94
N TYR A 24 -3.23 3.00 20.74
CA TYR A 24 -2.22 1.99 20.42
C TYR A 24 -2.83 0.57 20.37
N ILE A 25 -3.62 0.19 21.40
CA ILE A 25 -4.26 -1.12 21.47
C ILE A 25 -5.23 -1.31 20.29
N ASN A 26 -6.08 -0.32 20.02
CA ASN A 26 -7.05 -0.38 18.94
C ASN A 26 -6.37 -0.50 17.57
N ARG A 27 -5.24 0.17 17.35
CA ARG A 27 -4.46 0.01 16.12
C ARG A 27 -3.94 -1.42 15.97
N GLN A 28 -3.39 -2.02 17.02
CA GLN A 28 -2.90 -3.41 16.97
C GLN A 28 -4.03 -4.41 16.72
N GLN A 29 -5.21 -4.20 17.33
CA GLN A 29 -6.38 -5.03 17.09
C GLN A 29 -6.90 -4.91 15.66
N ALA A 30 -6.97 -3.69 15.12
CA ALA A 30 -7.38 -3.46 13.72
C ALA A 30 -6.40 -4.10 12.73
N ASP A 31 -5.09 -3.94 12.95
CA ASP A 31 -4.03 -4.58 12.18
C ASP A 31 -4.17 -6.11 12.17
N GLN A 32 -4.40 -6.72 13.34
CA GLN A 32 -4.57 -8.16 13.46
C GLN A 32 -5.85 -8.66 12.77
N LEU A 33 -6.95 -7.93 12.92
CA LEU A 33 -8.23 -8.25 12.28
C LEU A 33 -8.10 -8.23 10.77
N LEU A 34 -7.39 -7.23 10.22
CA LEU A 34 -7.12 -7.14 8.79
C LEU A 34 -6.31 -8.35 8.29
N VAL A 35 -5.22 -8.72 8.98
CA VAL A 35 -4.40 -9.88 8.63
C VAL A 35 -5.24 -11.17 8.64
N ASN A 36 -6.09 -11.34 9.66
CA ASN A 36 -6.94 -12.52 9.77
C ASN A 36 -7.96 -12.59 8.62
N ARG A 37 -8.63 -11.49 8.31
CA ARG A 37 -9.58 -11.43 7.18
C ARG A 37 -8.90 -11.70 5.83
N LEU A 38 -7.69 -11.19 5.64
CA LEU A 38 -6.91 -11.47 4.44
C LEU A 38 -6.56 -12.97 4.35
N ARG A 39 -6.19 -13.59 5.47
CA ARG A 39 -5.89 -15.01 5.52
C ARG A 39 -7.12 -15.87 5.24
N GLU A 40 -8.27 -15.51 5.80
CA GLU A 40 -9.55 -16.20 5.55
C GLU A 40 -9.95 -16.12 4.07
N ARG A 41 -9.72 -14.97 3.43
CA ARG A 41 -10.16 -14.74 2.05
C ARG A 41 -9.21 -15.29 0.99
N PHE A 42 -7.91 -15.18 1.20
CA PHE A 42 -6.89 -15.48 0.19
C PHE A 42 -6.00 -16.67 0.54
N SER A 43 -6.21 -17.32 1.68
CA SER A 43 -5.34 -18.36 2.24
C SER A 43 -3.96 -17.83 2.65
N GLN A 44 -3.17 -18.67 3.32
CA GLN A 44 -1.87 -18.29 3.87
C GLN A 44 -0.79 -18.10 2.79
N ASP A 45 -0.93 -18.78 1.65
CA ASP A 45 0.05 -18.75 0.55
C ASP A 45 -0.11 -17.53 -0.37
N ALA A 46 -0.99 -16.59 -0.01
CA ALA A 46 -1.23 -15.39 -0.78
C ALA A 46 0.05 -14.55 -0.93
N VAL A 47 0.36 -14.18 -2.18
CA VAL A 47 1.46 -13.27 -2.52
C VAL A 47 0.89 -11.88 -2.77
N PHE A 48 1.34 -10.90 -1.99
CA PHE A 48 0.97 -9.50 -2.19
C PHE A 48 2.06 -8.76 -2.97
N ILE A 49 1.68 -8.19 -4.11
CA ILE A 49 2.55 -7.37 -4.94
C ILE A 49 2.07 -5.92 -4.79
N LEU A 50 2.96 -5.04 -4.34
CA LEU A 50 2.65 -3.63 -4.09
C LEU A 50 3.51 -2.74 -4.98
N GLY A 51 2.93 -1.70 -5.53
CA GLY A 51 3.65 -0.65 -6.26
C GLY A 51 4.36 0.34 -5.33
N ASN A 52 5.45 0.96 -5.81
CA ASN A 52 6.07 2.10 -5.13
C ASN A 52 5.40 3.45 -5.45
N TRP A 53 4.31 3.45 -6.22
CA TRP A 53 3.63 4.64 -6.69
C TRP A 53 3.39 5.66 -5.57
N SER A 54 3.81 6.89 -5.83
CA SER A 54 3.56 8.04 -4.96
C SER A 54 2.86 9.13 -5.76
N ALA A 55 1.64 9.49 -5.36
CA ALA A 55 0.98 10.68 -5.90
C ALA A 55 1.65 11.94 -5.35
N SER A 56 1.96 12.91 -6.21
CA SER A 56 2.50 14.21 -5.81
C SER A 56 1.44 15.16 -5.23
N MET A 57 0.14 14.83 -5.32
CA MET A 57 -0.97 15.70 -4.95
C MET A 57 -1.94 15.05 -3.95
N THR A 58 -1.48 14.70 -2.74
CA THR A 58 -2.33 14.07 -1.70
C THR A 58 -2.79 15.06 -0.63
N ARG A 59 -3.05 16.33 -0.96
CA ARG A 59 -3.69 17.24 0.01
C ARG A 59 -5.11 16.73 0.29
N PHE A 60 -5.46 16.62 1.57
CA PHE A 60 -6.76 16.12 2.06
C PHE A 60 -7.06 14.63 1.82
N HIS A 61 -6.09 13.84 1.38
CA HIS A 61 -6.21 12.39 1.31
C HIS A 61 -5.56 11.72 2.51
N GLU A 62 -6.11 10.58 2.93
CA GLU A 62 -5.50 9.75 3.96
C GLU A 62 -4.09 9.33 3.50
N PRO A 63 -3.08 9.33 4.41
CA PRO A 63 -1.73 8.95 4.05
C PRO A 63 -1.69 7.53 3.47
N ILE A 64 -1.15 7.39 2.25
CA ILE A 64 -0.97 6.07 1.63
C ILE A 64 0.07 5.30 2.45
N HIS A 65 -0.39 4.28 3.17
CA HIS A 65 0.44 3.57 4.14
C HIS A 65 1.38 2.53 3.49
N GLY A 66 2.24 2.90 2.55
CA GLY A 66 3.09 1.94 1.84
C GLY A 66 4.03 1.14 2.75
N LYS A 67 4.93 1.81 3.50
CA LYS A 67 5.90 1.13 4.37
C LYS A 67 5.23 0.40 5.55
N GLY A 68 4.17 0.98 6.12
CA GLY A 68 3.44 0.40 7.23
C GLY A 68 2.73 -0.90 6.86
N TRP A 69 2.04 -0.91 5.72
CA TRP A 69 1.33 -2.10 5.23
C TRP A 69 2.28 -3.23 4.85
N ARG A 70 3.40 -2.91 4.19
CA ARG A 70 4.43 -3.92 3.91
C ARG A 70 4.92 -4.60 5.18
N LYS A 71 5.18 -3.83 6.24
CA LYS A 71 5.59 -4.38 7.54
C LYS A 71 4.45 -5.17 8.20
N LEU A 72 3.21 -4.74 8.06
CA LEU A 72 2.05 -5.45 8.61
C LEU A 72 1.87 -6.82 7.94
N LEU A 73 1.80 -6.85 6.61
CA LEU A 73 1.60 -8.07 5.83
C LEU A 73 2.77 -9.07 6.01
N LYS A 74 4.02 -8.58 6.03
CA LYS A 74 5.19 -9.42 6.36
C LYS A 74 5.11 -10.03 7.76
N ARG A 75 4.70 -9.24 8.78
CA ARG A 75 4.47 -9.76 10.14
C ARG A 75 3.33 -10.78 10.18
N GLY A 76 2.34 -10.64 9.30
CA GLY A 76 1.24 -11.59 9.13
C GLY A 76 1.62 -12.92 8.47
N GLY A 77 2.88 -13.07 8.02
CA GLY A 77 3.39 -14.29 7.39
C GLY A 77 3.17 -14.36 5.88
N PHE A 78 2.74 -13.27 5.25
CA PHE A 78 2.53 -13.25 3.80
C PHE A 78 3.82 -12.94 3.05
N THR A 79 3.92 -13.47 1.83
CA THR A 79 4.96 -13.09 0.88
C THR A 79 4.60 -11.74 0.26
N VAL A 80 5.49 -10.75 0.40
CA VAL A 80 5.23 -9.38 -0.07
C VAL A 80 6.37 -8.88 -0.95
N TYR A 81 6.04 -8.55 -2.19
CA TYR A 81 6.96 -7.93 -3.16
C TYR A 81 6.63 -6.45 -3.34
N LEU A 82 7.67 -5.65 -3.58
CA LEU A 82 7.55 -4.25 -3.97
C LEU A 82 8.02 -4.13 -5.41
N ILE A 83 7.13 -3.74 -6.31
CA ILE A 83 7.48 -3.38 -7.68
C ILE A 83 7.94 -1.94 -7.68
N ASP A 84 9.13 -1.71 -8.23
CA ASP A 84 9.55 -0.38 -8.63
C ASP A 84 8.86 -0.04 -9.95
N GLU A 85 7.93 0.91 -9.89
CA GLU A 85 7.21 1.37 -11.08
C GLU A 85 7.99 2.43 -11.87
N TYR A 86 9.18 2.80 -11.39
CA TYR A 86 10.03 3.74 -12.09
C TYR A 86 10.36 3.23 -13.50
N LEU A 87 9.95 4.02 -14.51
CA LEU A 87 10.16 3.76 -15.94
C LEU A 87 9.44 2.53 -16.52
N THR A 88 8.53 1.88 -15.80
CA THR A 88 7.77 0.73 -16.33
C THR A 88 6.92 1.08 -17.56
N SER A 89 6.39 2.30 -17.64
CA SER A 89 5.67 2.80 -18.81
C SER A 89 6.58 3.27 -19.95
N LYS A 90 7.88 3.37 -19.71
CA LYS A 90 8.88 3.90 -20.66
C LYS A 90 9.83 2.84 -21.17
N THR A 91 9.82 1.63 -20.61
CA THR A 91 10.84 0.61 -20.90
C THR A 91 10.18 -0.74 -21.18
N CYS A 92 10.62 -1.39 -22.24
CA CYS A 92 10.20 -2.72 -22.64
C CYS A 92 10.70 -3.75 -21.62
N PRO A 93 9.83 -4.57 -21.00
CA PRO A 93 10.26 -5.53 -19.99
C PRO A 93 11.05 -6.72 -20.58
N ASN A 94 10.94 -6.97 -21.88
CA ASN A 94 11.64 -8.07 -22.55
C ASN A 94 12.99 -7.65 -23.15
N CYS A 95 13.07 -6.39 -23.60
CA CYS A 95 14.19 -5.88 -24.39
C CYS A 95 14.96 -4.77 -23.68
N GLU A 96 14.48 -4.29 -22.53
CA GLU A 96 15.07 -3.21 -21.72
C GLU A 96 15.27 -1.87 -22.45
N GLU A 97 14.81 -1.79 -23.70
CA GLU A 97 14.86 -0.58 -24.50
C GLU A 97 13.72 0.37 -24.15
N ARG A 98 13.97 1.66 -24.36
CA ARG A 98 12.98 2.70 -24.15
C ARG A 98 11.89 2.61 -25.22
N ILE A 99 10.65 2.50 -24.78
CA ILE A 99 9.49 2.41 -25.66
C ILE A 99 9.32 3.75 -26.39
N SER A 100 9.08 3.68 -27.71
CA SER A 100 8.74 4.86 -28.50
C SER A 100 7.39 5.42 -28.07
N THR A 101 7.22 6.75 -28.14
CA THR A 101 5.97 7.41 -27.76
C THR A 101 4.76 6.91 -28.56
N PHE A 102 4.98 6.50 -29.80
CA PHE A 102 3.94 5.99 -30.68
C PHE A 102 4.26 4.58 -31.15
N LEU A 103 3.24 3.72 -31.15
CA LEU A 103 3.31 2.42 -31.80
C LEU A 103 3.21 2.65 -33.32
N LYS A 104 4.22 2.21 -34.07
CA LYS A 104 4.15 2.20 -35.54
C LYS A 104 3.27 1.03 -35.97
N VAL A 105 2.02 1.32 -36.32
CA VAL A 105 1.08 0.34 -36.86
C VAL A 105 1.07 0.48 -38.39
N PRO A 106 1.13 -0.61 -39.17
CA PRO A 106 0.99 -0.52 -40.61
C PRO A 106 -0.37 0.10 -40.96
N ASN A 107 -0.39 1.10 -41.85
CA ASN A 107 -1.63 1.72 -42.28
C ASN A 107 -2.56 0.66 -42.88
N PRO A 108 -3.76 0.41 -42.31
CA PRO A 108 -4.68 -0.61 -42.81
C PRO A 108 -5.24 -0.28 -44.20
N ARG A 109 -5.10 0.97 -44.67
CA ARG A 109 -5.55 1.44 -45.98
C ARG A 109 -4.41 2.18 -46.71
N PRO A 110 -3.34 1.49 -47.13
CA PRO A 110 -2.18 2.12 -47.75
C PRO A 110 -2.52 2.83 -49.08
N PHE A 111 -3.59 2.39 -49.75
CA PHE A 111 -4.10 3.00 -50.99
C PHE A 111 -4.73 4.40 -50.80
N ARG A 112 -5.04 4.83 -49.57
CA ARG A 112 -5.60 6.16 -49.27
C ARG A 112 -4.57 7.17 -48.76
N ARG A 113 -3.27 6.89 -48.90
CA ARG A 113 -2.18 7.78 -48.43
C ARG A 113 -2.24 9.21 -48.98
N HIS A 114 -2.79 9.40 -50.18
CA HIS A 114 -2.96 10.73 -50.79
C HIS A 114 -4.01 11.60 -50.08
N ILE A 115 -4.93 10.99 -49.30
CA ILE A 115 -6.01 11.67 -48.56
C ILE A 115 -5.59 11.96 -47.12
N GLN A 116 -4.78 11.07 -46.53
CA GLN A 116 -4.27 11.19 -45.17
C GLN A 116 -2.75 10.96 -45.18
N PRO A 117 -1.95 12.03 -45.33
CA PRO A 117 -0.49 11.92 -45.25
C PRO A 117 -0.06 11.52 -43.84
N GLU A 118 1.12 10.90 -43.72
CA GLU A 118 1.70 10.51 -42.44
C GLU A 118 1.91 11.75 -41.57
N ALA A 119 1.46 11.69 -40.31
CA ALA A 119 1.75 12.75 -39.34
C ALA A 119 3.26 12.79 -39.09
N LYS A 120 3.87 13.98 -39.23
CA LYS A 120 5.28 14.24 -38.94
C LYS A 120 5.61 14.06 -37.47
#